data_AF-A0A330H3R7-F1
#
_entry.id   AF-A0A330H3R7-F1
#
_cell.length_a   1.000
_cell.length_b   1.000
_cell.length_c   1.000
_cell.angle_alpha   90.00
_cell.angle_beta   90.00
_cell.angle_gamma   90.00
#
_symmetry.space_group_name_H-M   'P 1'
#
loop_
_entity.id
_entity.type
_entity.pdbx_description
1 polymer ?
#
loop_
_entity_poly.entity_id
_entity_poly.type
_entity_poly.pdbx_seq_one_letter_code
_entity_poly.pdbx_strand_id
1 'polypeptide(L)'
;MSIFDAAVISYAANVVTIVGFPVAIAGLVIVFFQIRRDKLAGSASAVVGIHESVRSRVDHISSVPSVDDSSREAAFYDLFNDLELACAIVLDSPVVGRTGEYVHQLIRDVLRIIQDDAVLSERLQSAIHDPNTFKNIRDYLKKR
;
A
#
# COMPACT_ATOMS: atom_id res chain seq x y z
N MET A 1 50.87 -36.89 14.62
CA MET A 1 49.82 -35.98 14.12
C MET A 1 50.44 -35.24 12.95
N SER A 2 50.12 -35.68 11.73
CA SER A 2 50.94 -35.46 10.54
C SER A 2 50.70 -34.08 9.93
N ILE A 3 51.75 -33.45 9.41
CA ILE A 3 51.68 -32.18 8.67
C ILE A 3 50.71 -32.29 7.47
N PHE A 4 50.47 -33.51 6.98
CA PHE A 4 49.46 -33.82 5.96
C PHE A 4 48.02 -33.54 6.41
N ASP A 5 47.65 -33.78 7.67
CA ASP A 5 46.29 -33.51 8.16
C ASP A 5 46.01 -32.01 8.19
N ALA A 6 47.00 -31.21 8.61
CA ALA A 6 46.88 -29.75 8.67
C ALA A 6 46.72 -29.12 7.28
N ALA A 7 47.44 -29.63 6.27
CA ALA A 7 47.33 -29.16 4.89
C ALA A 7 45.97 -29.50 4.25
N VAL A 8 45.46 -30.71 4.51
CA VAL A 8 44.14 -31.14 4.02
C VAL A 8 43.02 -30.34 4.67
N ILE A 9 43.11 -30.08 5.99
CA ILE A 9 42.15 -29.24 6.72
C ILE A 9 42.17 -27.79 6.20
N SER A 10 43.36 -27.22 5.97
CA SER A 10 43.50 -25.85 5.45
C SER A 10 42.99 -25.73 4.01
N TYR A 11 43.25 -26.73 3.16
CA TYR A 11 42.70 -26.78 1.80
C TYR A 11 41.18 -26.90 1.80
N ALA A 12 40.61 -27.80 2.61
CA ALA A 12 39.17 -27.95 2.76
C ALA A 12 38.51 -26.65 3.29
N ALA A 13 39.12 -25.99 4.27
CA ALA A 13 38.63 -24.71 4.80
C ALA A 13 38.65 -23.59 3.75
N ASN A 14 39.70 -23.51 2.91
CA ASN A 14 39.76 -22.56 1.81
C ASN A 14 38.69 -22.84 0.75
N VAL A 15 38.47 -24.10 0.38
CA VAL A 15 37.41 -24.48 -0.57
C VAL A 15 36.03 -24.13 -0.02
N VAL A 16 35.75 -24.43 1.25
CA VAL A 16 34.49 -24.06 1.91
C VAL A 16 34.29 -22.56 1.94
N THR A 17 35.34 -21.78 2.16
CA THR A 17 35.26 -20.31 2.19
C THR A 17 35.04 -19.72 0.79
N ILE A 18 35.77 -20.23 -0.21
CA ILE A 18 35.68 -19.79 -1.61
C ILE A 18 34.32 -20.13 -2.23
N VAL A 19 33.72 -21.26 -1.85
CA VAL A 19 32.41 -21.69 -2.38
C VAL A 19 31.27 -21.16 -1.52
N GLY A 20 31.42 -21.12 -0.20
CA GLY A 20 30.39 -20.66 0.73
C GLY A 20 30.09 -19.17 0.62
N PHE A 21 31.10 -18.33 0.37
CA PHE A 21 30.92 -16.89 0.26
C PHE A 21 30.05 -16.46 -0.95
N PRO A 22 30.28 -16.96 -2.19
CA PRO A 22 29.40 -16.71 -3.33
C PRO A 22 27.97 -17.22 -3.12
N VAL A 23 27.80 -18.39 -2.48
CA VAL A 23 26.47 -18.96 -2.19
C VAL A 23 25.70 -18.08 -1.22
N ALA A 24 26.36 -17.55 -0.19
CA ALA A 24 25.74 -16.62 0.76
C ALA A 24 25.31 -15.31 0.07
N ILE A 25 26.14 -14.74 -0.81
CA ILE A 25 25.79 -13.54 -1.60
C ILE A 25 24.59 -13.83 -2.51
N ALA A 26 24.58 -14.96 -3.21
CA ALA A 26 23.47 -15.35 -4.07
C ALA A 26 22.16 -15.49 -3.28
N GLY A 27 22.22 -16.09 -2.09
CA GLY A 27 21.08 -16.18 -1.18
C GLY A 27 20.53 -14.80 -0.77
N LEU A 28 21.41 -13.87 -0.39
CA LEU A 28 21.05 -12.49 -0.03
C LEU A 28 20.38 -11.74 -1.20
N VAL A 29 20.90 -11.92 -2.41
CA VAL A 29 20.33 -11.33 -3.62
C VAL A 29 18.94 -11.91 -3.90
N ILE A 30 18.76 -13.23 -3.77
CA ILE A 30 17.45 -13.88 -3.95
C ILE A 30 16.44 -13.36 -2.93
N VAL A 31 16.79 -13.30 -1.65
CA VAL A 31 15.92 -12.76 -0.59
C VAL A 31 15.57 -11.30 -0.86
N PHE A 32 16.53 -10.49 -1.29
CA PHE A 32 16.27 -9.11 -1.68
C PHE A 32 15.29 -9.00 -2.86
N PHE A 33 15.43 -9.85 -3.88
CA PHE A 33 14.50 -9.91 -5.00
C PHE A 33 13.11 -10.42 -4.57
N GLN A 34 13.03 -11.39 -3.66
CA GLN A 34 11.77 -11.87 -3.09
C GLN A 34 11.06 -10.76 -2.33
N ILE A 35 11.75 -10.07 -1.41
CA ILE A 35 11.20 -8.92 -0.67
C ILE A 35 10.70 -7.84 -1.64
N ARG A 36 11.44 -7.55 -2.72
CA ARG A 36 10.97 -6.58 -3.73
C ARG A 36 9.74 -7.07 -4.48
N ARG A 37 9.69 -8.34 -4.88
CA ARG A 37 8.53 -8.93 -5.56
C ARG A 37 7.31 -8.98 -4.65
N ASP A 38 7.47 -9.36 -3.39
CA ASP A 38 6.39 -9.42 -2.42
C ASP A 38 5.83 -8.03 -2.13
N LYS A 39 6.71 -7.01 -2.05
CA LYS A 39 6.27 -5.61 -1.97
C LYS A 39 5.51 -5.16 -3.22
N LEU A 40 5.97 -5.54 -4.41
CA LEU A 40 5.27 -5.22 -5.67
C LEU A 40 3.92 -5.94 -5.80
N ALA A 41 3.85 -7.21 -5.40
CA ALA A 41 2.63 -8.01 -5.40
C ALA A 41 1.63 -7.50 -4.34
N GLY A 42 2.12 -7.22 -3.13
CA GLY A 42 1.33 -6.59 -2.06
C GLY A 42 0.84 -5.20 -2.47
N SER A 43 1.69 -4.40 -3.13
CA SER A 43 1.29 -3.11 -3.73
C SER A 43 0.16 -3.31 -4.73
N ALA A 44 0.32 -4.20 -5.71
CA ALA A 44 -0.67 -4.45 -6.74
C ALA A 44 -2.00 -4.98 -6.18
N SER A 45 -1.97 -5.86 -5.18
CA SER A 45 -3.18 -6.35 -4.52
C SER A 45 -3.89 -5.23 -3.74
N ALA A 46 -3.15 -4.39 -3.02
CA ALA A 46 -3.72 -3.22 -2.35
C ALA A 46 -4.34 -2.23 -3.36
N VAL A 47 -3.66 -1.98 -4.48
CA VAL A 47 -4.15 -1.14 -5.57
C VAL A 47 -5.47 -1.64 -6.13
N VAL A 48 -5.54 -2.93 -6.45
CA VAL A 48 -6.76 -3.54 -6.99
C VAL A 48 -7.88 -3.47 -5.97
N GLY A 49 -7.59 -3.73 -4.69
CA GLY A 49 -8.57 -3.62 -3.60
C GLY A 49 -9.15 -2.22 -3.46
N ILE A 50 -8.30 -1.19 -3.43
CA ILE A 50 -8.72 0.23 -3.35
C ILE A 50 -9.53 0.62 -4.59
N HIS A 51 -9.06 0.24 -5.77
CA HIS A 51 -9.73 0.58 -7.02
C HIS A 51 -11.11 -0.07 -7.15
N GLU A 52 -11.24 -1.33 -6.73
CA GLU A 52 -12.51 -2.05 -6.76
C GLU A 52 -13.49 -1.51 -5.71
N SER A 53 -13.01 -1.20 -4.49
CA SER A 53 -13.87 -0.65 -3.44
C SER A 53 -14.40 0.73 -3.83
N VAL A 54 -13.52 1.61 -4.33
CA VAL A 54 -13.91 2.95 -4.80
C VAL A 54 -14.86 2.86 -6.00
N ARG A 55 -14.58 2.02 -7.00
CA ARG A 55 -15.47 1.86 -8.17
C ARG A 55 -16.84 1.34 -7.75
N SER A 56 -16.87 0.23 -7.01
CA SER A 56 -18.13 -0.39 -6.57
C SER A 56 -19.01 0.60 -5.81
N ARG A 57 -18.39 1.46 -5.00
CA ARG A 57 -19.13 2.44 -4.20
C ARG A 57 -19.58 3.66 -5.00
N VAL A 58 -18.77 4.13 -5.95
CA VAL A 58 -19.18 5.16 -6.91
C VAL A 58 -20.36 4.68 -7.77
N ASP A 59 -20.30 3.42 -8.24
CA ASP A 59 -21.39 2.81 -8.99
C ASP A 59 -22.65 2.67 -8.12
N HIS A 60 -22.49 2.30 -6.86
CA HIS A 60 -23.60 2.24 -5.90
C HIS A 60 -24.24 3.63 -5.71
N ILE A 61 -23.45 4.67 -5.41
CA ILE A 61 -23.95 6.05 -5.26
C ILE A 61 -24.69 6.51 -6.52
N SER A 62 -24.16 6.19 -7.70
CA SER A 62 -24.77 6.54 -8.99
C SER A 62 -26.08 5.80 -9.27
N SER A 63 -26.27 4.62 -8.66
CA SER A 63 -27.48 3.81 -8.77
C SER A 63 -28.59 4.20 -7.80
N VAL A 64 -28.27 4.93 -6.71
CA VAL A 64 -29.27 5.40 -5.74
C VAL A 64 -30.05 6.57 -6.34
N PRO A 65 -31.39 6.48 -6.45
CA PRO A 65 -32.22 7.59 -6.92
C PRO A 65 -32.01 8.84 -6.05
N SER A 66 -31.88 10.01 -6.67
CA SER A 66 -31.69 11.30 -5.98
C SER A 66 -32.77 11.69 -4.95
N VAL A 67 -33.88 10.94 -4.91
CA VAL A 67 -35.01 11.11 -3.99
C VAL A 67 -34.74 10.45 -2.62
N ASP A 68 -33.80 9.49 -2.55
CA ASP A 68 -33.41 8.83 -1.31
C ASP A 68 -32.09 9.41 -0.79
N ASP A 69 -32.20 10.61 -0.22
CA ASP A 69 -31.05 11.37 0.28
C ASP A 69 -30.33 10.66 1.43
N SER A 70 -31.06 9.90 2.25
CA SER A 70 -30.50 9.13 3.38
C SER A 70 -29.62 7.97 2.93
N SER A 71 -30.06 7.16 1.97
CA SER A 71 -29.24 6.04 1.46
C SER A 71 -28.04 6.56 0.67
N ARG A 72 -28.22 7.67 -0.06
CA ARG A 72 -27.13 8.32 -0.78
C ARG A 72 -26.09 8.91 0.19
N GLU A 73 -26.52 9.47 1.30
CA GLU A 73 -25.63 10.00 2.34
C GLU A 73 -24.85 8.89 3.06
N ALA A 74 -25.49 7.77 3.40
CA ALA A 74 -24.80 6.59 3.93
C ALA A 74 -23.70 6.08 2.97
N ALA A 75 -24.00 6.03 1.67
CA ALA A 75 -23.03 5.60 0.66
C ALA A 75 -21.82 6.55 0.54
N PHE A 76 -22.01 7.86 0.78
CA PHE A 76 -20.89 8.81 0.85
C PHE A 76 -20.02 8.61 2.10
N TYR A 77 -20.62 8.33 3.26
CA TYR A 77 -19.83 8.03 4.46
C TYR A 77 -18.99 6.76 4.30
N ASP A 78 -19.54 5.73 3.66
CA ASP A 78 -18.78 4.54 3.34
C ASP A 78 -17.62 4.81 2.37
N LEU A 79 -17.80 5.73 1.41
CA LEU A 79 -16.73 6.14 0.49
C LEU A 79 -15.59 6.84 1.26
N PHE A 80 -15.92 7.70 2.23
CA PHE A 80 -14.91 8.35 3.05
C PHE A 80 -14.17 7.35 3.95
N ASN A 81 -14.86 6.35 4.48
CA ASN A 81 -14.24 5.27 5.24
C ASN A 81 -13.28 4.41 4.39
N ASP A 82 -13.67 4.10 3.16
CA ASP A 82 -12.81 3.38 2.22
C ASP A 82 -11.55 4.20 1.85
N LEU A 83 -11.71 5.52 1.67
CA LEU A 83 -10.59 6.42 1.42
C LEU A 83 -9.65 6.56 2.62
N GLU A 84 -10.21 6.58 3.83
CA GLU A 84 -9.44 6.58 5.08
C GLU A 84 -8.60 5.31 5.21
N LEU A 85 -9.20 4.15 4.95
CA LEU A 85 -8.50 2.87 4.93
C LEU A 85 -7.43 2.82 3.84
N ALA A 86 -7.74 3.31 2.63
CA ALA A 86 -6.79 3.39 1.52
C ALA A 86 -5.58 4.27 1.89
N CYS A 87 -5.80 5.42 2.53
CA CYS A 87 -4.74 6.29 3.02
C CYS A 87 -3.89 5.59 4.09
N ALA A 88 -4.51 4.87 5.04
CA ALA A 88 -3.80 4.08 6.05
C ALA A 88 -2.89 3.02 5.40
N ILE A 89 -3.43 2.23 4.46
CA ILE A 89 -2.66 1.20 3.73
C ILE A 89 -1.45 1.83 3.04
N VAL A 90 -1.61 2.99 2.42
CA VAL A 90 -0.53 3.67 1.69
C VAL A 90 0.49 4.32 2.64
N LEU A 91 0.06 4.78 3.80
CA LEU A 91 0.96 5.34 4.82
C LEU A 91 1.79 4.23 5.51
N ASP A 92 1.20 3.06 5.73
CA ASP A 92 1.82 1.93 6.43
C ASP A 92 2.61 1.00 5.50
N SER A 93 2.16 0.82 4.26
CA SER A 93 2.77 -0.11 3.30
C SER A 93 3.81 0.58 2.43
N PRO A 94 4.95 -0.07 2.12
CA PRO A 94 5.86 0.39 1.09
C PRO A 94 5.24 0.07 -0.29
N VAL A 95 4.23 0.84 -0.67
CA VAL A 95 3.66 0.79 -2.02
C VAL A 95 4.73 1.31 -2.98
N VAL A 96 5.30 0.44 -3.81
CA VAL A 96 6.51 0.73 -4.60
C VAL A 96 6.31 0.50 -6.09
N GLY A 97 7.10 1.20 -6.90
CA GLY A 97 7.05 1.10 -8.36
C GLY A 97 5.82 1.77 -8.98
N ARG A 98 5.58 1.49 -10.26
CA ARG A 98 4.51 2.14 -11.07
C ARG A 98 3.11 1.93 -10.49
N THR A 99 2.86 0.79 -9.85
CA THR A 99 1.57 0.47 -9.24
C THR A 99 1.32 1.30 -7.99
N GLY A 100 2.35 1.53 -7.17
CA GLY A 100 2.21 2.44 -6.02
C GLY A 100 1.97 3.88 -6.45
N GLU A 101 2.65 4.34 -7.49
CA GLU A 101 2.41 5.67 -8.06
C GLU A 101 0.98 5.83 -8.60
N TYR A 102 0.44 4.79 -9.24
CA TYR A 102 -0.96 4.79 -9.67
C TYR A 102 -1.95 4.90 -8.50
N VAL A 103 -1.74 4.20 -7.38
CA VAL A 103 -2.61 4.36 -6.20
C VAL A 103 -2.52 5.76 -5.62
N HIS A 104 -1.33 6.33 -5.56
CA HIS A 104 -1.17 7.71 -5.11
C HIS A 104 -1.93 8.70 -5.98
N GLN A 105 -1.91 8.50 -7.30
CA GLN A 105 -2.69 9.30 -8.25
C GLN A 105 -4.19 9.11 -8.04
N LEU A 106 -4.66 7.85 -7.95
CA LEU A 106 -6.06 7.53 -7.73
C LEU A 106 -6.62 8.17 -6.44
N ILE A 107 -5.93 8.00 -5.31
CA ILE A 107 -6.34 8.59 -4.03
C ILE A 107 -6.37 10.12 -4.14
N ARG A 108 -5.35 10.72 -4.78
CA ARG A 108 -5.27 12.18 -4.96
C ARG A 108 -6.40 12.70 -5.83
N ASP A 109 -6.72 12.02 -6.93
CA ASP A 109 -7.77 12.43 -7.85
C ASP A 109 -9.15 12.35 -7.20
N VAL A 110 -9.43 11.27 -6.44
CA VAL A 110 -10.70 11.15 -5.72
C VAL A 110 -10.81 12.20 -4.61
N LEU A 111 -9.75 12.42 -3.82
CA LEU A 111 -9.75 13.48 -2.80
C LEU A 111 -9.91 14.87 -3.40
N ARG A 112 -9.36 15.11 -4.59
CA ARG A 112 -9.51 16.37 -5.31
C ARG A 112 -10.94 16.59 -5.79
N ILE A 113 -11.58 15.56 -6.34
CA ILE A 113 -13.01 15.62 -6.72
C ILE A 113 -13.86 15.97 -5.51
N ILE A 114 -13.59 15.39 -4.34
CA ILE A 114 -14.32 15.68 -3.10
C ILE A 114 -14.08 17.13 -2.63
N GLN A 115 -12.85 17.66 -2.78
CA GLN A 115 -12.53 19.03 -2.39
C GLN A 115 -13.11 20.08 -3.35
N ASP A 116 -13.12 19.80 -4.65
CA ASP A 116 -13.63 20.71 -5.68
C ASP A 116 -15.16 20.77 -5.71
N ASP A 117 -15.85 19.78 -5.13
CA ASP A 117 -17.31 19.76 -4.95
C ASP A 117 -17.69 20.28 -3.55
N ALA A 118 -18.30 21.46 -3.50
CA ALA A 118 -18.68 22.10 -2.24
C ALA A 118 -19.62 21.26 -1.37
N VAL A 119 -20.53 20.49 -1.99
CA VAL A 119 -21.49 19.63 -1.27
C VAL A 119 -20.78 18.43 -0.68
N LEU A 120 -19.87 17.80 -1.43
CA LEU A 120 -19.10 16.66 -0.93
C LEU A 120 -18.10 17.08 0.14
N SER A 121 -17.46 18.25 -0.03
CA SER A 121 -16.58 18.82 0.98
C SER A 121 -17.34 19.14 2.27
N GLU A 122 -18.53 19.75 2.20
CA GLU A 122 -19.36 20.04 3.38
C GLU A 122 -19.82 18.75 4.08
N ARG A 123 -20.20 17.72 3.32
CA ARG A 123 -20.54 16.39 3.86
C ARG A 123 -19.35 15.72 4.54
N LEU A 124 -18.16 15.79 3.94
CA LEU A 124 -16.94 15.27 4.55
C LEU A 124 -16.63 15.97 5.88
N GLN A 125 -16.77 17.31 5.93
CA GLN A 125 -16.59 18.08 7.17
C GLN A 125 -17.64 17.70 8.23
N SER A 126 -18.89 17.52 7.81
CA SER A 126 -19.99 17.11 8.69
C SER A 126 -19.81 15.72 9.29
N ALA A 127 -19.10 14.82 8.59
CA ALA A 127 -18.81 13.48 9.10
C ALA A 127 -17.73 13.44 10.20
N ILE A 128 -16.94 14.51 10.34
CA ILE A 128 -15.86 14.60 11.34
C ILE A 128 -16.49 14.84 12.71
N HIS A 129 -16.65 13.77 13.47
CA HIS A 129 -17.24 13.78 14.81
C HIS A 129 -16.21 13.65 15.94
N ASP A 130 -14.99 13.18 15.62
CA ASP A 130 -13.85 13.08 16.55
C ASP A 130 -12.60 13.70 15.91
N PRO A 131 -11.65 14.26 16.69
CA PRO A 131 -10.37 14.77 16.17
C PRO A 131 -9.56 13.73 15.37
N ASN A 132 -9.81 12.44 15.59
CA ASN A 132 -9.18 11.32 14.89
C ASN A 132 -10.00 10.78 13.71
N THR A 133 -11.24 11.23 13.50
CA THR A 133 -11.99 10.89 12.29
C THR A 133 -11.19 11.37 11.07
N PHE A 134 -11.00 10.48 10.11
CA PHE A 134 -10.24 10.74 8.88
C PHE A 134 -8.79 11.22 9.09
N LYS A 135 -8.14 10.73 10.16
CA LYS A 135 -6.75 11.07 10.48
C LYS A 135 -5.80 10.65 9.37
N ASN A 136 -5.99 9.49 8.75
CA ASN A 136 -5.09 8.98 7.71
C ASN A 136 -5.19 9.80 6.43
N ILE A 137 -6.39 10.24 6.03
CA ILE A 137 -6.58 11.21 4.93
C ILE A 137 -5.81 12.49 5.22
N ARG A 138 -5.95 13.04 6.44
CA ARG A 138 -5.23 14.26 6.84
C ARG A 138 -3.71 14.09 6.85
N ASP A 139 -3.23 12.98 7.40
CA ASP A 139 -1.80 12.69 7.48
C ASP A 139 -1.21 12.42 6.08
N TYR A 140 -1.99 11.80 5.19
CA TYR A 140 -1.66 11.62 3.77
C TYR A 140 -1.52 12.97 3.04
N LEU A 141 -2.48 13.88 3.21
CA LEU A 141 -2.45 15.22 2.62
C LEU A 141 -1.32 16.11 3.16
N LYS A 142 -0.89 15.94 4.41
CA LYS A 142 0.25 16.70 4.98
C LYS A 142 1.61 16.25 4.45
N LYS A 143 1.72 14.99 4.04
CA LYS A 143 2.98 14.36 3.65
C LYS A 143 3.30 14.54 2.16
N ARG A 144 2.37 15.06 1.35
CA ARG A 144 2.39 15.04 -0.13
C ARG A 144 1.66 16.21 -0.79
#